data_AF-A0A7X8WXC8-F1
#
_entry.id   AF-A0A7X8WXC8-F1
#
_cell.length_a   1.000
_cell.length_b   1.000
_cell.length_c   1.000
_cell.angle_alpha   90.00
_cell.angle_beta   90.00
_cell.angle_gamma   90.00
#
_symmetry.space_group_name_H-M   'P 1'
#
loop_
_entity.id
_entity.type
_entity.pdbx_description
1 polymer ?
#
loop_
_entity_poly.entity_id
_entity_poly.type
_entity_poly.pdbx_seq_one_letter_code
_entity_poly.pdbx_strand_id
1 'polypeptide(L)'
;MLQIKQQNLLDVCYKVKGTVTEILAKLKETLVLEGNEVVEKQEYCMLDLVNKAKEEWLEAIKYFGEVTEPELIDHAIFRIEAAEKQFVYLLKLSRQEGLVNENLKLN
;
A
#
# COMPACT_ATOMS: atom_id res chain seq x y z
N MET A 1 15.69 32.54 8.01
CA MET A 1 15.37 32.77 6.58
C MET A 1 15.26 31.48 5.74
N LEU A 2 15.91 30.36 6.10
CA LEU A 2 15.83 29.10 5.33
C LEU A 2 14.57 28.25 5.55
N GLN A 3 13.88 28.37 6.69
CA GLN A 3 12.67 27.57 6.98
C GLN A 3 11.40 28.03 6.23
N ILE A 4 11.28 29.34 5.91
CA ILE A 4 10.10 29.87 5.20
C ILE A 4 10.08 29.42 3.72
N LYS A 5 11.25 29.18 3.12
CA LYS A 5 11.34 28.70 1.72
C LYS A 5 10.94 27.23 1.56
N GLN A 6 11.20 26.37 2.56
CA GLN A 6 10.83 24.95 2.51
C GLN A 6 9.32 24.73 2.70
N GLN A 7 8.68 25.53 3.56
CA GLN A 7 7.23 25.48 3.76
C GLN A 7 6.46 25.84 2.48
N ASN A 8 6.93 26.85 1.73
CA ASN A 8 6.34 27.26 0.47
C ASN A 8 6.49 26.20 -0.64
N LEU A 9 7.57 25.41 -0.62
CA LEU A 9 7.78 24.35 -1.61
C LEU A 9 6.81 23.17 -1.38
N LEU A 10 6.61 22.78 -0.12
CA LEU A 10 5.65 21.74 0.26
C LEU A 10 4.22 22.15 -0.10
N ASP A 11 3.84 23.39 0.22
CA ASP A 11 2.49 23.91 -0.03
C ASP A 11 2.15 23.97 -1.54
N VAL A 12 3.12 24.35 -2.38
CA VAL A 12 2.99 24.28 -3.84
C VAL A 12 2.86 22.82 -4.30
N CYS A 13 3.65 21.90 -3.73
CA CYS A 13 3.59 20.48 -4.09
C CYS A 13 2.24 19.86 -3.73
N TYR A 14 1.66 20.20 -2.58
CA TYR A 14 0.32 19.75 -2.17
C TYR A 14 -0.78 20.32 -3.07
N LYS A 15 -0.65 21.59 -3.47
CA LYS A 15 -1.62 22.24 -4.35
C LYS A 15 -1.60 21.67 -5.76
N VAL A 16 -0.40 21.43 -6.31
CA VAL A 16 -0.21 20.74 -7.59
C VAL A 16 -0.76 19.31 -7.50
N LYS A 17 -0.45 18.57 -6.43
CA LYS A 17 -0.97 17.21 -6.21
C LYS A 17 -2.51 17.17 -6.20
N GLY A 18 -3.15 18.13 -5.53
CA GLY A 18 -4.62 18.27 -5.49
C GLY A 18 -5.24 18.52 -6.88
N THR A 19 -4.65 19.44 -7.67
CA THR A 19 -5.14 19.72 -9.02
C THR A 19 -4.99 18.53 -9.97
N VAL A 20 -3.89 17.79 -9.86
CA VAL A 20 -3.63 16.59 -10.68
C VAL A 20 -4.64 15.48 -10.33
N THR A 21 -4.94 15.28 -9.04
CA THR A 21 -5.96 14.29 -8.63
C THR A 21 -7.36 14.64 -9.13
N GLU A 22 -7.70 15.93 -9.16
CA GLU A 22 -9.03 16.40 -9.58
C GLU A 22 -9.21 16.31 -11.11
N ILE A 23 -8.14 16.56 -11.87
CA ILE A 23 -8.11 16.35 -13.33
C ILE A 23 -8.17 14.85 -13.66
N LEU A 24 -7.42 14.02 -12.94
CA LEU A 24 -7.45 12.56 -13.11
C LEU A 24 -8.85 11.98 -12.86
N ALA A 25 -9.56 12.45 -11.84
CA ALA A 25 -10.93 12.02 -11.55
C ALA A 25 -11.89 12.37 -12.70
N LYS A 26 -11.80 13.60 -13.24
CA LYS A 26 -12.61 14.05 -14.38
C LYS A 26 -12.30 13.29 -15.67
N LEU A 27 -11.04 12.90 -15.88
CA LEU A 27 -10.62 12.11 -17.04
C LEU A 27 -11.11 10.66 -16.95
N LYS A 28 -11.11 10.05 -15.75
CA LYS A 28 -11.66 8.71 -15.51
C LYS A 28 -13.15 8.63 -15.85
N GLU A 29 -13.92 9.65 -15.48
CA GLU A 29 -15.36 9.72 -15.72
C GLU A 29 -15.70 9.85 -17.21
N THR A 30 -14.78 10.42 -18.01
CA THR A 30 -14.94 10.61 -19.46
C THR A 30 -14.52 9.39 -20.30
N LEU A 31 -13.70 8.49 -19.74
CA LEU A 31 -13.09 7.36 -20.48
C LEU A 31 -13.84 6.03 -20.38
N VAL A 32 -15.08 6.01 -19.86
CA VAL A 32 -15.87 4.78 -19.79
C VAL A 32 -16.42 4.43 -21.17
N LEU A 33 -15.64 3.65 -21.93
CA LEU A 33 -16.15 2.82 -23.03
C LEU A 33 -15.72 1.36 -22.82
N GLU A 34 -16.75 0.56 -22.55
CA GLU A 34 -16.92 -0.87 -22.87
C GLU A 34 -15.91 -1.89 -22.34
N GLY A 35 -16.34 -2.60 -21.28
CA GLY A 35 -16.25 -4.07 -21.26
C GLY A 35 -14.86 -4.68 -21.21
N ASN A 36 -14.10 -4.35 -20.16
CA ASN A 36 -13.03 -5.21 -19.66
C ASN A 36 -12.92 -4.95 -18.15
N GLU A 37 -12.73 -5.98 -17.31
CA GLU A 37 -12.56 -5.79 -15.87
C GLU A 37 -11.48 -4.73 -15.64
N VAL A 38 -11.90 -3.55 -15.19
CA VAL A 38 -10.99 -2.48 -14.83
C VAL A 38 -10.40 -2.92 -13.50
N VAL A 39 -9.32 -3.69 -13.55
CA VAL A 39 -8.37 -3.73 -12.44
C VAL A 39 -7.84 -2.30 -12.36
N GLU A 40 -8.56 -1.45 -11.62
CA GLU A 40 -8.10 -0.13 -11.27
C GLU A 40 -6.75 -0.33 -10.60
N LYS A 41 -5.69 -0.11 -11.37
CA LYS A 41 -4.33 -0.10 -10.87
C LYS A 41 -4.23 1.16 -10.03
N GLN A 42 -4.75 1.09 -8.80
CA GLN A 42 -4.55 2.11 -7.79
C GLN A 42 -3.04 2.25 -7.64
N GLU A 43 -2.52 3.43 -7.97
CA GLU A 43 -1.15 3.79 -7.61
C GLU A 43 -1.08 3.88 -6.10
N TYR A 44 -0.74 2.75 -5.46
CA TYR A 44 -0.52 2.68 -4.02
C TYR A 44 0.77 3.42 -3.68
N CYS A 45 0.71 4.28 -2.67
CA CYS A 45 1.96 4.80 -2.12
C CYS A 45 2.70 3.67 -1.40
N MET A 46 4.02 3.79 -1.23
CA MET A 46 4.83 2.73 -0.62
C MET A 46 4.33 2.31 0.77
N LEU A 47 3.73 3.24 1.52
CA LEU A 47 3.13 2.96 2.83
C LEU A 47 1.85 2.12 2.71
N ASP A 48 1.03 2.36 1.69
CA ASP A 48 -0.18 1.56 1.44
C ASP A 48 0.20 0.11 1.09
N LEU A 49 1.26 -0.09 0.31
CA LEU A 49 1.78 -1.43 0.01
C LEU A 49 2.26 -2.17 1.26
N VAL A 50 2.96 -1.47 2.16
CA VAL A 50 3.41 -2.03 3.44
C VAL A 50 2.22 -2.42 4.32
N ASN A 51 1.20 -1.55 4.43
CA ASN A 51 0.01 -1.82 5.22
C ASN A 51 -0.79 -2.99 4.64
N LYS A 52 -0.99 -3.03 3.32
CA LYS A 52 -1.66 -4.14 2.66
C LYS A 52 -0.93 -5.47 2.88
N ALA A 53 0.40 -5.49 2.74
CA ALA A 53 1.17 -6.70 3.02
C ALA A 53 1.09 -7.13 4.49
N LYS A 54 0.95 -6.19 5.42
CA LYS A 54 0.68 -6.49 6.84
C LYS A 54 -0.70 -7.13 7.02
N GLU A 55 -1.73 -6.58 6.39
CA GLU A 55 -3.10 -7.11 6.43
C GLU A 55 -3.14 -8.53 5.85
N GLU A 56 -2.53 -8.75 4.68
CA GLU A 56 -2.40 -10.08 4.06
C GLU A 56 -1.70 -11.09 4.98
N TRP A 57 -0.66 -10.66 5.70
CA TRP A 57 0.02 -11.52 6.67
C TRP A 57 -0.87 -11.89 7.86
N LEU A 58 -1.61 -10.93 8.43
CA LEU A 58 -2.56 -11.18 9.51
C LEU A 58 -3.71 -12.09 9.06
N GLU A 59 -4.19 -11.91 7.84
CA GLU A 59 -5.20 -12.79 7.24
C GLU A 59 -4.68 -14.21 7.04
N ALA A 60 -3.41 -14.39 6.63
CA ALA A 60 -2.81 -15.71 6.51
C ALA A 60 -2.68 -16.42 7.87
N ILE A 61 -2.33 -15.69 8.92
CA ILE A 61 -2.29 -16.22 10.30
C ILE A 61 -3.69 -16.63 10.75
N LYS A 62 -4.69 -15.77 10.50
CA LYS A 62 -6.09 -16.08 10.81
C LYS A 62 -6.56 -17.33 10.07
N TYR A 63 -6.28 -17.41 8.77
CA TYR A 63 -6.61 -18.57 7.94
C TYR A 63 -6.02 -19.86 8.50
N PHE A 64 -4.74 -19.87 8.89
CA PHE A 64 -4.13 -21.04 9.52
C PHE A 64 -4.85 -21.48 10.80
N GLY A 65 -5.35 -20.53 11.60
CA GLY A 65 -6.13 -20.84 12.81
C GLY A 65 -7.55 -21.37 12.53
N GLU A 66 -8.09 -21.12 11.33
CA GLU A 66 -9.43 -21.57 10.91
C GLU A 66 -9.41 -22.87 10.12
N VAL A 67 -8.27 -23.25 9.52
CA VAL A 67 -8.14 -24.48 8.73
C VAL A 67 -8.33 -25.72 9.61
N THR A 68 -9.29 -26.55 9.24
CA THR A 68 -9.57 -27.83 9.90
C THR A 68 -9.07 -29.03 9.10
N GLU A 69 -8.88 -28.85 7.79
CA GLU A 69 -8.48 -29.90 6.86
C GLU A 69 -6.97 -30.12 6.94
N PRO A 70 -6.49 -31.31 7.34
CA PRO A 70 -5.06 -31.58 7.48
C PRO A 70 -4.26 -31.35 6.19
N GLU A 71 -4.88 -31.60 5.04
CA GLU A 71 -4.26 -31.42 3.71
C GLU A 71 -4.03 -29.94 3.34
N LEU A 72 -4.70 -29.00 4.02
CA LEU A 72 -4.57 -27.56 3.77
C LEU A 72 -3.58 -26.88 4.74
N ILE A 73 -3.08 -27.58 5.75
CA ILE A 73 -2.16 -27.03 6.75
C ILE A 73 -0.87 -26.55 6.09
N ASP A 74 -0.27 -27.36 5.21
CA ASP A 74 0.97 -26.98 4.51
C ASP A 74 0.78 -25.74 3.64
N HIS A 75 -0.38 -25.65 2.96
CA HIS A 75 -0.75 -24.47 2.19
C HIS A 75 -0.91 -23.23 3.08
N ALA A 76 -1.54 -23.38 4.25
CA ALA A 76 -1.70 -22.29 5.20
C ALA A 76 -0.34 -21.80 5.76
N ILE A 77 0.59 -22.71 6.07
CA ILE A 77 1.96 -22.38 6.49
C ILE A 77 2.68 -21.62 5.37
N PHE A 78 2.63 -22.13 4.14
CA PHE A 78 3.27 -21.48 3.00
C PHE A 78 2.74 -20.06 2.78
N ARG A 79 1.42 -19.86 2.91
CA ARG A 79 0.80 -18.53 2.81
C ARG A 79 1.32 -17.57 3.88
N ILE A 80 1.45 -18.01 5.13
CA ILE A 80 2.02 -17.17 6.21
C ILE A 80 3.44 -16.77 5.84
N GLU A 81 4.30 -17.72 5.49
CA GLU A 81 5.70 -17.43 5.18
C GLU A 81 5.87 -16.50 3.99
N ALA A 82 5.06 -16.69 2.94
CA ALA A 82 5.09 -15.85 1.76
C ALA A 82 4.69 -14.41 2.09
N ALA A 83 3.59 -14.23 2.81
CA ALA A 83 3.10 -12.91 3.22
C ALA A 83 4.07 -12.20 4.17
N GLU A 84 4.68 -12.92 5.12
CA GLU A 84 5.71 -12.39 6.01
C GLU A 84 6.93 -11.89 5.22
N LYS A 85 7.46 -12.71 4.30
CA LYS A 85 8.61 -12.35 3.47
C LYS A 85 8.33 -11.11 2.62
N GLN A 86 7.13 -11.01 2.04
CA GLN A 86 6.69 -9.84 1.28
C GLN A 86 6.61 -8.58 2.15
N PHE A 87 5.97 -8.67 3.32
CA PHE A 87 5.86 -7.56 4.27
C PHE A 87 7.25 -7.06 4.72
N VAL A 88 8.14 -7.98 5.12
CA VAL A 88 9.50 -7.64 5.54
C VAL A 88 10.30 -6.99 4.41
N TYR A 89 10.15 -7.47 3.18
CA TYR A 89 10.80 -6.86 2.01
C TYR A 89 10.32 -5.42 1.79
N LEU A 90 9.01 -5.17 1.79
CA LEU A 90 8.44 -3.83 1.60
C LEU A 90 8.80 -2.89 2.76
N LEU A 91 8.90 -3.38 3.99
CA LEU A 91 9.42 -2.61 5.12
C LEU A 91 10.88 -2.20 4.92
N LYS A 92 11.73 -3.09 4.39
CA LYS A 92 13.13 -2.74 4.11
C LYS A 92 13.22 -1.70 3.00
N LEU A 93 12.47 -1.87 1.92
CA LEU A 93 12.45 -0.96 0.78
C LEU A 93 11.96 0.43 1.19
N SER A 94 10.87 0.51 1.96
CA SER A 94 10.30 1.79 2.41
C SER A 94 11.23 2.58 3.35
N ARG A 95 12.08 1.89 4.12
CA ARG A 95 13.14 2.51 4.92
C ARG A 95 14.28 3.05 4.06
N GLN A 96 14.67 2.32 3.02
CA GLN A 96 15.73 2.76 2.09
C GLN A 96 15.33 4.02 1.33
N GLU A 97 14.04 4.16 1.00
CA GLU A 97 13.50 5.36 0.34
C GLU A 97 13.26 6.55 1.30
N GLY A 98 13.58 6.41 2.59
CA GLY A 98 13.39 7.46 3.60
C GLY A 98 11.92 7.74 3.93
N LEU A 99 11.00 6.86 3.52
CA LEU A 99 9.55 7.03 3.68
C LEU A 99 9.04 6.56 5.05
N VAL A 100 9.83 5.76 5.78
CA VAL A 100 9.48 5.26 7.12
C VAL A 100 10.42 5.86 8.16
N ASN A 101 10.01 7.00 8.72
CA ASN A 101 10.46 7.47 10.03
C ASN A 101 9.26 7.46 10.99
N GLU A 102 9.42 6.71 12.09
CA GLU A 102 8.72 6.78 13.38
C GLU A 102 7.19 6.58 13.51
N ASN A 103 6.39 6.50 12.44
CA ASN A 103 4.92 6.41 12.58
C ASN A 103 4.30 5.00 12.60
N LEU A 104 5.07 3.92 12.53
CA LEU A 104 4.54 2.58 12.83
C LEU A 104 4.61 2.32 14.34
N LYS A 105 3.82 3.06 15.12
CA LYS A 105 3.45 2.62 16.46
C LYS A 105 2.56 1.40 16.29
N LEU A 106 3.15 0.23 16.49
CA LEU A 106 2.44 -1.03 16.70
C LEU A 106 1.64 -0.85 18.00
N ASN A 107 0.36 -0.49 17.84
CA ASN A 107 -0.64 -0.62 18.91
C ASN A 107 -1.15 -2.05 18.94
#